data_AF-A0A963VNG0-F1
#
_entry.id   AF-A0A963VNG0-F1
#
_cell.length_a   1.000
_cell.length_b   1.000
_cell.length_c   1.000
_cell.angle_alpha   90.00
_cell.angle_beta   90.00
_cell.angle_gamma   90.00
#
_symmetry.space_group_name_H-M   'P 1'
#
loop_
_entity.id
_entity.type
_entity.pdbx_description
1 polymer ?
#
loop_
_entity_poly.entity_id
_entity_poly.type
_entity_poly.pdbx_seq_one_letter_code
_entity_poly.pdbx_strand_id
1 'polypeptide(L)'
;FLAVVREESTAMSERVQQLAQTASKNLKTRWPMEDMLAADLVAVVARRIHAIEGLQVSNAPVDPDLWLRVESFSLMQALTYLAERLTQEFAVRRFTVRLAAEGPHAQLDLVWQGTAMSTETVMAWELDPIRIGGESTPLTVRDVVDRHGGAFWFERNRARHEAWFRILLPLGGASARDARRASEVPALSPEDNRPTFYDFDLFKASDMARDLQDRRLDDLSYTVFDTETTGLDPSKGDEIIQIGATRIVNGRLLHHEGFEQLVDPQRTVPVASTKIHGITPDM
;
A
#
# COMPACT_ATOMS: atom_id res chain seq x y z
N PHE A 1 37.29 -15.29 27.19
CA PHE A 1 36.68 -13.93 27.11
C PHE A 1 36.38 -13.54 25.67
N LEU A 2 37.38 -13.36 24.78
CA LEU A 2 37.16 -12.99 23.37
C LEU A 2 36.28 -13.97 22.57
N ALA A 3 36.40 -15.29 22.82
CA ALA A 3 35.55 -16.30 22.20
C ALA A 3 34.06 -16.14 22.58
N VAL A 4 33.79 -15.87 23.86
CA VAL A 4 32.42 -15.69 24.40
C VAL A 4 31.78 -14.42 23.85
N VAL A 5 32.55 -13.33 23.73
CA VAL A 5 32.05 -12.07 23.13
C VAL A 5 31.72 -12.26 21.64
N ARG A 6 32.54 -13.03 20.92
CA ARG A 6 32.27 -13.34 19.51
C ARG A 6 31.03 -14.21 19.34
N GLU A 7 30.88 -15.22 20.19
CA GLU A 7 29.73 -16.12 20.20
C GLU A 7 28.42 -15.38 20.52
N GLU A 8 28.42 -14.52 21.54
CA GLU A 8 27.27 -13.65 21.86
C GLU A 8 26.95 -12.65 20.76
N SER A 9 27.97 -12.05 20.12
CA SER A 9 27.76 -11.15 18.98
C SER A 9 27.15 -11.86 17.77
N THR A 10 27.57 -13.10 17.50
CA THR A 10 27.01 -13.93 16.43
C THR A 10 25.57 -14.34 16.76
N ALA A 11 25.32 -14.83 17.97
CA ALA A 11 23.97 -15.22 18.41
C ALA A 11 22.99 -14.03 18.41
N MET A 12 23.44 -12.84 18.81
CA MET A 12 22.64 -11.61 18.75
C MET A 12 22.33 -11.23 17.30
N SER A 13 23.31 -11.33 16.40
CA SER A 13 23.11 -11.04 14.97
C SER A 13 22.11 -12.00 14.33
N GLU A 14 22.17 -13.29 14.66
CA GLU A 14 21.23 -14.31 14.20
C GLU A 14 19.79 -14.04 14.69
N ARG A 15 19.61 -13.66 15.97
CA ARG A 15 18.30 -13.29 16.50
C ARG A 15 17.73 -12.04 15.83
N VAL A 16 18.56 -11.02 15.58
CA VAL A 16 18.14 -9.81 14.85
C VAL A 16 17.73 -10.16 13.41
N GLN A 17 18.48 -11.04 12.73
CA GLN A 17 18.10 -11.51 11.39
C GLN A 17 16.79 -12.31 11.41
N GLN A 18 16.57 -13.19 12.38
CA GLN A 18 15.31 -13.94 12.52
C GLN A 18 14.11 -13.02 12.77
N LEU A 19 14.27 -12.00 13.63
CA LEU A 19 13.23 -11.00 13.87
C LEU A 19 12.92 -10.19 12.61
N ALA A 20 13.93 -9.76 11.87
CA ALA A 20 13.76 -9.05 10.61
C ALA A 20 13.05 -9.92 9.55
N GLN A 21 13.39 -11.20 9.44
CA GLN A 21 12.72 -12.15 8.54
C GLN A 21 11.25 -12.37 8.92
N THR A 22 10.96 -12.51 10.22
CA THR A 22 9.60 -12.68 10.74
C THR A 22 8.76 -11.42 10.49
N ALA A 23 9.34 -10.25 10.72
CA ALA A 23 8.70 -8.96 10.42
C ALA A 23 8.42 -8.80 8.92
N SER A 24 9.39 -9.12 8.04
CA SER A 24 9.20 -9.12 6.58
C SER A 24 8.06 -10.07 6.18
N LYS A 25 8.02 -11.30 6.71
CA LYS A 25 6.94 -12.27 6.43
C LYS A 25 5.56 -11.77 6.84
N ASN A 26 5.44 -11.09 7.99
CA ASN A 26 4.18 -10.50 8.44
C ASN A 26 3.80 -9.23 7.66
N LEU A 27 4.77 -8.42 7.23
CA LEU A 27 4.50 -7.27 6.34
C LEU A 27 4.05 -7.73 4.94
N LYS A 28 4.61 -8.84 4.43
CA LYS A 28 4.22 -9.47 3.15
C LYS A 28 2.76 -9.92 3.11
N THR A 29 2.12 -10.16 4.25
CA THR A 29 0.72 -10.62 4.33
C THR A 29 -0.27 -9.51 4.72
N ARG A 30 0.23 -8.33 5.12
CA ARG A 30 -0.60 -7.29 5.75
C ARG A 30 -1.36 -6.41 4.77
N TRP A 31 -0.98 -6.40 3.48
CA TRP A 31 -1.67 -5.62 2.44
C TRP A 31 -2.17 -6.54 1.31
N PRO A 32 -3.45 -6.51 0.95
CA PRO A 32 -3.95 -7.31 -0.16
C PRO A 32 -3.43 -6.78 -1.51
N MET A 33 -3.37 -7.66 -2.51
CA MET A 33 -3.15 -7.26 -3.90
C MET A 33 -4.47 -6.76 -4.49
N GLU A 34 -4.47 -5.58 -5.08
CA GLU A 34 -5.68 -4.89 -5.54
C GLU A 34 -5.59 -4.52 -7.02
N ASP A 35 -6.75 -4.33 -7.66
CA ASP A 35 -6.81 -3.85 -9.04
C ASP A 35 -6.68 -2.32 -9.04
N MET A 36 -5.68 -1.79 -9.75
CA MET A 36 -5.38 -0.36 -9.83
C MET A 36 -5.14 0.05 -11.28
N LEU A 37 -5.62 1.23 -11.67
CA LEU A 37 -5.29 1.81 -12.97
C LEU A 37 -3.80 2.16 -13.03
N ALA A 38 -3.16 1.82 -14.14
CA ALA A 38 -1.75 2.09 -14.37
C ALA A 38 -1.43 3.60 -14.34
N ALA A 39 -2.35 4.43 -14.85
CA ALA A 39 -2.22 5.88 -14.79
C ALA A 39 -2.18 6.41 -13.34
N ASP A 40 -2.99 5.84 -12.46
CA ASP A 40 -3.01 6.21 -11.04
C ASP A 40 -1.73 5.77 -10.34
N LEU A 41 -1.25 4.55 -10.62
CA LEU A 41 0.01 4.06 -10.06
C LEU A 41 1.17 4.98 -10.43
N VAL A 42 1.28 5.35 -11.71
CA VAL A 42 2.31 6.28 -12.19
C VAL A 42 2.16 7.66 -11.55
N ALA A 43 0.94 8.17 -11.41
CA ALA A 43 0.70 9.47 -10.77
C ALA A 43 1.11 9.48 -9.29
N VAL A 44 0.81 8.40 -8.55
CA VAL A 44 1.18 8.25 -7.13
C VAL A 44 2.70 8.14 -6.96
N VAL A 45 3.36 7.29 -7.75
CA VAL A 45 4.83 7.14 -7.72
C VAL A 45 5.51 8.46 -8.04
N ALA A 46 5.09 9.15 -9.10
CA ALA A 46 5.65 10.43 -9.47
C ALA A 46 5.46 11.47 -8.37
N ARG A 47 4.26 11.56 -7.79
CA ARG A 47 4.00 12.50 -6.68
C ARG A 47 4.91 12.22 -5.48
N ARG A 48 5.13 10.94 -5.14
CA ARG A 48 6.01 10.56 -4.03
C ARG A 48 7.47 10.93 -4.30
N ILE A 49 7.99 10.63 -5.49
CA ILE A 49 9.37 10.99 -5.86
C ILE A 49 9.55 12.51 -5.90
N HIS A 50 8.55 13.24 -6.41
CA HIS A 50 8.60 14.71 -6.47
C HIS A 50 8.59 15.37 -5.09
N ALA A 51 8.03 14.71 -4.06
CA ALA A 51 8.03 15.21 -2.70
C ALA A 51 9.43 15.17 -2.05
N ILE A 52 10.37 14.42 -2.62
CA ILE A 52 11.76 14.43 -2.17
C ILE A 52 12.45 15.69 -2.71
N GLU A 53 13.07 16.43 -1.81
CA GLU A 53 13.71 17.70 -2.13
C GLU A 53 14.78 17.55 -3.22
N GLY A 54 14.69 18.39 -4.25
CA GLY A 54 15.68 18.44 -5.34
C GLY A 54 15.50 17.40 -6.44
N LEU A 55 14.45 16.56 -6.39
CA LEU A 55 14.12 15.61 -7.46
C LEU A 55 13.06 16.16 -8.41
N GLN A 56 13.30 15.92 -9.70
CA GLN A 56 12.34 16.17 -10.77
C GLN A 56 11.91 14.85 -11.39
N VAL A 57 10.60 14.69 -11.58
CA VAL A 57 10.03 13.50 -12.17
C VAL A 57 9.01 13.88 -13.23
N SER A 58 8.98 13.10 -14.29
CA SER A 58 8.07 13.23 -15.42
C SER A 58 7.42 11.89 -15.72
N ASN A 59 6.24 11.90 -16.31
CA ASN A 59 5.48 10.69 -16.60
C ASN A 59 5.40 10.54 -18.13
N ALA A 60 5.71 9.36 -18.65
CA ALA A 60 5.35 9.04 -20.03
C ALA A 60 3.83 8.82 -20.14
N PRO A 61 3.23 9.00 -21.33
CA PRO A 61 1.84 8.61 -21.55
C PRO A 61 1.63 7.13 -21.22
N VAL A 62 0.55 6.84 -20.48
CA VAL A 62 0.13 5.49 -20.09
C VAL A 62 -1.24 5.25 -20.71
N ASP A 63 -1.50 4.01 -21.12
CA ASP A 63 -2.84 3.59 -21.55
C ASP A 63 -3.85 3.80 -20.39
N PRO A 64 -4.89 4.65 -20.57
CA PRO A 64 -5.86 4.93 -19.52
C PRO A 64 -6.70 3.72 -19.12
N ASP A 65 -6.78 2.69 -19.96
CA ASP A 65 -7.55 1.47 -19.71
C ASP A 65 -6.69 0.32 -19.16
N LEU A 66 -5.40 0.54 -18.91
CA LEU A 66 -4.50 -0.50 -18.42
C LEU A 66 -4.68 -0.69 -16.91
N TRP A 67 -5.18 -1.87 -16.54
CA TRP A 67 -5.31 -2.30 -15.14
C TRP A 67 -4.14 -3.17 -14.70
N LEU A 68 -3.75 -3.03 -13.45
CA LEU A 68 -2.67 -3.77 -12.79
C LEU A 68 -3.18 -4.40 -11.51
N ARG A 69 -2.64 -5.57 -11.15
CA ARG A 69 -2.89 -6.22 -9.86
C ARG A 69 -1.71 -5.94 -8.95
N VAL A 70 -1.80 -4.96 -8.05
CA VAL A 70 -0.64 -4.47 -7.30
C VAL A 70 -0.93 -4.24 -5.83
N GLU A 71 0.12 -4.32 -5.02
CA GLU A 71 0.18 -3.73 -3.69
C GLU A 71 0.99 -2.44 -3.81
N SER A 72 0.28 -1.33 -4.00
CA SER A 72 0.84 -0.05 -4.44
C SER A 72 1.79 0.60 -3.44
N PHE A 73 1.61 0.35 -2.14
CA PHE A 73 2.39 0.98 -1.08
C PHE A 73 3.85 0.47 -1.07
N SER A 74 4.07 -0.84 -1.11
CA SER A 74 5.43 -1.38 -1.16
C SER A 74 6.14 -1.09 -2.48
N LEU A 75 5.42 -1.06 -3.61
CA LEU A 75 5.98 -0.62 -4.90
C LEU A 75 6.44 0.83 -4.85
N MET A 76 5.59 1.71 -4.31
CA MET A 76 5.92 3.11 -4.13
C MET A 76 7.13 3.29 -3.23
N GLN A 77 7.24 2.53 -2.13
CA GLN A 77 8.44 2.53 -1.29
C GLN A 77 9.68 2.07 -2.06
N ALA A 78 9.62 0.95 -2.77
CA ALA A 78 10.75 0.41 -3.53
C ALA A 78 11.27 1.42 -4.57
N LEU A 79 10.36 2.06 -5.34
CA LEU A 79 10.74 3.04 -6.35
C LEU A 79 11.29 4.34 -5.74
N THR A 80 10.72 4.78 -4.61
CA THR A 80 11.20 5.96 -3.88
C THR A 80 12.61 5.72 -3.34
N TYR A 81 12.86 4.53 -2.76
CA TYR A 81 14.17 4.11 -2.30
C TYR A 81 15.21 4.07 -3.41
N LEU A 82 14.86 3.48 -4.56
CA LEU A 82 15.76 3.44 -5.73
C LEU A 82 16.07 4.86 -6.23
N ALA A 83 15.09 5.76 -6.26
CA ALA A 83 15.30 7.16 -6.64
C ALA A 83 16.23 7.89 -5.65
N GLU A 84 16.02 7.75 -4.34
CA GLU A 84 16.90 8.35 -3.31
C GLU A 84 18.34 7.82 -3.42
N ARG A 85 18.52 6.50 -3.59
CA ARG A 85 19.84 5.87 -3.79
C ARG A 85 20.55 6.42 -5.03
N LEU A 86 19.84 6.52 -6.16
CA LEU A 86 20.36 7.13 -7.39
C LEU A 86 20.79 8.58 -7.19
N THR A 87 20.06 9.34 -6.37
CA THR A 87 20.42 10.72 -6.05
C THR A 87 21.64 10.80 -5.13
N GLN A 88 21.69 9.98 -4.09
CA GLN A 88 22.76 10.01 -3.09
C GLN A 88 24.08 9.47 -3.62
N GLU A 89 24.05 8.34 -4.34
CA GLU A 89 25.25 7.64 -4.78
C GLU A 89 25.71 8.05 -6.20
N PHE A 90 24.79 8.54 -7.05
CA PHE A 90 25.09 8.86 -8.46
C PHE A 90 24.69 10.29 -8.90
N ALA A 91 24.24 11.13 -7.96
CA ALA A 91 23.81 12.51 -8.22
C ALA A 91 22.70 12.65 -9.29
N VAL A 92 21.91 11.60 -9.50
CA VAL A 92 20.78 11.63 -10.44
C VAL A 92 19.62 12.40 -9.81
N ARG A 93 19.13 13.43 -10.51
CA ARG A 93 18.02 14.29 -10.02
C ARG A 93 16.80 14.33 -10.92
N ARG A 94 16.87 13.73 -12.10
CA ARG A 94 15.81 13.77 -13.11
C ARG A 94 15.40 12.36 -13.48
N PHE A 95 14.12 12.06 -13.30
CA PHE A 95 13.53 10.76 -13.54
C PHE A 95 12.36 10.84 -14.51
N THR A 96 12.12 9.75 -15.22
CA THR A 96 10.89 9.52 -15.97
C THR A 96 10.30 8.17 -15.54
N VAL A 97 9.03 8.17 -15.16
CA VAL A 97 8.28 6.93 -14.92
C VAL A 97 7.58 6.54 -16.22
N ARG A 98 7.81 5.31 -16.68
CA ARG A 98 7.12 4.72 -17.83
C ARG A 98 6.36 3.50 -17.38
N LEU A 99 5.17 3.30 -17.93
CA LEU A 99 4.40 2.09 -17.68
C LEU A 99 3.67 1.68 -18.96
N ALA A 100 3.92 0.46 -19.41
CA ALA A 100 3.27 -0.10 -20.60
C ALA A 100 3.00 -1.60 -20.42
N ALA A 101 1.95 -2.10 -21.06
CA ALA A 101 1.71 -3.54 -21.16
C ALA A 101 2.69 -4.16 -22.17
N GLU A 102 3.33 -5.26 -21.80
CA GLU A 102 4.16 -6.07 -22.68
C GLU A 102 3.84 -7.56 -22.48
N GLY A 103 3.02 -8.11 -23.40
CA GLY A 103 2.56 -9.49 -23.31
C GLY A 103 1.68 -9.73 -22.08
N PRO A 104 1.97 -10.75 -21.24
CA PRO A 104 1.14 -11.08 -20.08
C PRO A 104 1.41 -10.21 -18.83
N HIS A 105 2.34 -9.26 -18.90
CA HIS A 105 2.73 -8.41 -17.78
C HIS A 105 2.72 -6.93 -18.22
N ALA A 106 2.77 -6.02 -17.25
CA ALA A 106 3.14 -4.63 -17.48
C ALA A 106 4.59 -4.39 -17.05
N GLN A 107 5.30 -3.55 -17.79
CA GLN A 107 6.62 -3.05 -17.44
C GLN A 107 6.47 -1.68 -16.79
N LEU A 108 6.92 -1.56 -15.55
CA LEU A 108 7.07 -0.29 -14.85
C LEU A 108 8.56 0.07 -14.82
N ASP A 109 8.92 1.14 -15.54
CA ASP A 109 10.29 1.60 -15.65
C ASP A 109 10.52 2.92 -14.89
N LEU A 110 11.54 2.94 -14.02
CA LEU A 110 12.12 4.17 -13.48
C LEU A 110 13.36 4.52 -14.30
N VAL A 111 13.26 5.55 -15.12
CA VAL A 111 14.25 5.91 -16.13
C VAL A 111 15.03 7.15 -15.72
N TRP A 112 16.32 7.18 -15.99
CA TRP A 112 17.16 8.36 -15.87
C TRP A 112 18.18 8.46 -17.00
N GLN A 113 18.83 9.62 -17.08
CA GLN A 113 19.87 9.92 -18.05
C GLN A 113 21.23 9.99 -17.35
N GLY A 114 22.28 9.57 -18.04
CA GLY A 114 23.66 9.75 -17.61
C GLY A 114 24.30 8.49 -17.02
N THR A 115 24.69 8.56 -15.75
CA THR A 115 25.66 7.65 -15.14
C THR A 115 25.19 6.20 -15.17
N ALA A 116 26.05 5.33 -15.68
CA ALA A 116 25.84 3.89 -15.68
C ALA A 116 26.28 3.30 -14.34
N MET A 117 25.49 2.37 -13.83
CA MET A 117 25.82 1.63 -12.61
C MET A 117 26.39 0.25 -12.96
N SER A 118 27.14 -0.34 -12.02
CA SER A 118 27.55 -1.73 -12.14
C SER A 118 26.38 -2.66 -11.79
N THR A 119 26.35 -3.84 -12.39
CA THR A 119 25.35 -4.87 -12.04
C THR A 119 25.46 -5.31 -10.57
N GLU A 120 26.67 -5.27 -10.00
CA GLU A 120 26.91 -5.60 -8.59
C GLU A 120 26.22 -4.61 -7.64
N THR A 121 26.30 -3.30 -7.92
CA THR A 121 25.58 -2.27 -7.15
C THR A 121 24.06 -2.50 -7.20
N VAL A 122 23.54 -2.84 -8.38
CA VAL A 122 22.11 -3.14 -8.56
C VAL A 122 21.69 -4.34 -7.73
N MET A 123 22.45 -5.44 -7.78
CA MET A 123 22.18 -6.65 -7.00
C MET A 123 22.20 -6.38 -5.50
N ALA A 124 23.14 -5.54 -5.03
CA ALA A 124 23.19 -5.13 -3.64
C ALA A 124 21.93 -4.33 -3.25
N TRP A 125 21.55 -3.33 -4.04
CA TRP A 125 20.34 -2.53 -3.78
C TRP A 125 19.05 -3.34 -3.83
N GLU A 126 19.00 -4.38 -4.66
CA GLU A 126 17.85 -5.28 -4.78
C GLU A 126 17.61 -6.06 -3.47
N LEU A 127 18.70 -6.41 -2.77
CA LEU A 127 18.71 -7.24 -1.55
C LEU A 127 18.79 -6.42 -0.25
N ASP A 128 19.19 -5.16 -0.32
CA ASP A 128 19.24 -4.28 0.84
C ASP A 128 17.83 -3.94 1.36
N PRO A 129 17.64 -3.83 2.69
CA PRO A 129 16.39 -3.33 3.24
C PRO A 129 16.09 -1.91 2.75
N ILE A 130 14.83 -1.68 2.40
CA ILE A 130 14.34 -0.38 1.94
C ILE A 130 14.40 0.64 3.10
N ARG A 131 15.04 1.77 2.83
CA ARG A 131 15.21 2.89 3.77
C ARG A 131 14.87 4.19 3.09
N ILE A 132 13.94 4.97 3.65
CA ILE A 132 13.44 6.22 3.05
C ILE A 132 13.32 7.25 4.16
N GLY A 133 13.96 8.42 4.01
CA GLY A 133 13.76 9.56 4.92
C GLY A 133 13.99 9.28 6.42
N GLY A 134 14.80 8.27 6.77
CA GLY A 134 15.05 7.83 8.16
C GLY A 134 14.14 6.71 8.67
N GLU A 135 13.07 6.36 7.95
CA GLU A 135 12.26 5.17 8.19
C GLU A 135 12.91 3.96 7.48
N SER A 136 12.93 2.80 8.15
CA SER A 136 13.43 1.55 7.58
C SER A 136 12.34 0.49 7.65
N THR A 137 12.10 -0.17 6.52
CA THR A 137 11.31 -1.40 6.47
C THR A 137 12.26 -2.59 6.32
N PRO A 138 11.92 -3.78 6.88
CA PRO A 138 12.69 -4.99 6.62
C PRO A 138 12.49 -5.53 5.20
N LEU A 139 11.55 -4.98 4.41
CA LEU A 139 11.32 -5.39 3.02
C LEU A 139 12.46 -4.92 2.12
N THR A 140 12.83 -5.77 1.17
CA THR A 140 13.80 -5.48 0.10
C THR A 140 13.06 -5.22 -1.22
N VAL A 141 13.74 -4.67 -2.24
CA VAL A 141 13.13 -4.53 -3.58
C VAL A 141 12.77 -5.91 -4.12
N ARG A 142 13.62 -6.92 -3.90
CA ARG A 142 13.33 -8.31 -4.25
C ARG A 142 12.06 -8.83 -3.61
N ASP A 143 11.88 -8.59 -2.31
CA ASP A 143 10.68 -9.02 -1.58
C ASP A 143 9.39 -8.42 -2.17
N VAL A 144 9.46 -7.14 -2.56
CA VAL A 144 8.35 -6.44 -3.22
C VAL A 144 8.04 -7.05 -4.58
N VAL A 145 9.07 -7.27 -5.40
CA VAL A 145 8.93 -7.83 -6.75
C VAL A 145 8.42 -9.28 -6.72
N ASP A 146 8.97 -10.11 -5.84
CA ASP A 146 8.55 -11.50 -5.65
C ASP A 146 7.06 -11.58 -5.23
N ARG A 147 6.60 -10.65 -4.39
CA ARG A 147 5.18 -10.57 -3.97
C ARG A 147 4.24 -10.28 -5.14
N HIS A 148 4.70 -9.52 -6.11
CA HIS A 148 3.94 -9.21 -7.32
C HIS A 148 4.03 -10.32 -8.38
N GLY A 149 4.77 -11.41 -8.12
CA GLY A 149 5.06 -12.44 -9.13
C GLY A 149 5.86 -11.89 -10.32
N GLY A 150 6.57 -10.78 -10.09
CA GLY A 150 7.30 -10.03 -11.09
C GLY A 150 8.77 -10.42 -11.16
N ALA A 151 9.52 -9.60 -11.88
CA ALA A 151 10.97 -9.65 -11.85
C ALA A 151 11.54 -8.24 -12.03
N PHE A 152 12.80 -8.08 -11.63
CA PHE A 152 13.51 -6.81 -11.59
C PHE A 152 14.71 -6.86 -12.52
N TRP A 153 14.89 -5.81 -13.31
CA TRP A 153 16.05 -5.66 -14.18
C TRP A 153 16.64 -4.26 -14.11
N PHE A 154 17.94 -4.19 -14.35
CA PHE A 154 18.62 -2.97 -14.72
C PHE A 154 19.05 -3.05 -16.17
N GLU A 155 18.59 -2.09 -16.96
CA GLU A 155 18.91 -2.01 -18.38
C GLU A 155 19.51 -0.64 -18.71
N ARG A 156 20.28 -0.59 -19.80
CA ARG A 156 20.87 0.65 -20.30
C ARG A 156 20.92 0.69 -21.81
N ASN A 157 20.64 1.86 -22.36
CA ASN A 157 20.86 2.20 -23.74
C ASN A 157 22.04 3.17 -23.85
N ARG A 158 23.21 2.65 -24.26
CA ARG A 158 24.44 3.44 -24.40
C ARG A 158 24.35 4.55 -25.43
N ALA A 159 23.64 4.34 -26.53
CA ALA A 159 23.52 5.34 -27.60
C ALA A 159 22.69 6.54 -27.17
N ARG A 160 21.68 6.32 -26.31
CA ARG A 160 20.79 7.37 -25.80
C ARG A 160 21.19 7.89 -24.42
N HIS A 161 22.31 7.43 -23.86
CA HIS A 161 22.74 7.72 -22.48
C HIS A 161 21.63 7.50 -21.44
N GLU A 162 20.78 6.52 -21.68
CA GLU A 162 19.58 6.23 -20.89
C GLU A 162 19.79 4.94 -20.09
N ALA A 163 19.36 4.93 -18.84
CA ALA A 163 19.35 3.74 -18.00
C ALA A 163 18.02 3.67 -17.24
N TRP A 164 17.59 2.45 -16.91
CA TRP A 164 16.34 2.26 -16.19
C TRP A 164 16.34 1.01 -15.33
N PHE A 165 15.57 1.09 -14.25
CA PHE A 165 15.10 -0.07 -13.53
C PHE A 165 13.75 -0.48 -14.06
N ARG A 166 13.56 -1.77 -14.29
CA ARG A 166 12.33 -2.35 -14.80
C ARG A 166 11.76 -3.32 -13.78
N ILE A 167 10.50 -3.12 -13.41
CA ILE A 167 9.72 -4.06 -12.61
C ILE A 167 8.60 -4.61 -13.49
N LEU A 168 8.50 -5.94 -13.58
CA LEU A 168 7.31 -6.56 -14.16
C LEU A 168 6.19 -6.65 -13.13
N LEU A 169 5.01 -6.22 -13.54
CA LEU A 169 3.79 -6.22 -12.74
C LEU A 169 2.73 -7.10 -13.42
N PRO A 170 1.92 -7.83 -12.64
CA PRO A 170 0.83 -8.61 -13.20
C PRO A 170 -0.29 -7.67 -13.65
N LEU A 171 -0.89 -8.01 -14.80
CA LEU A 171 -2.04 -7.29 -15.31
C LEU A 171 -3.26 -7.53 -14.41
N GLY A 172 -4.02 -6.46 -14.16
CA GLY A 172 -5.32 -6.50 -13.50
C GLY A 172 -6.40 -6.93 -14.50
N GLY A 173 -7.45 -7.59 -14.03
CA GLY A 173 -8.34 -8.32 -14.94
C GLY A 173 -9.80 -8.45 -14.51
N ALA A 174 -10.21 -7.95 -13.34
CA ALA A 174 -11.58 -8.20 -12.87
C ALA A 174 -12.57 -7.09 -13.26
N SER A 175 -12.18 -5.82 -13.29
CA SER A 175 -13.11 -4.70 -13.50
C SER A 175 -13.23 -4.21 -14.95
N ALA A 176 -12.26 -4.49 -15.84
CA ALA A 176 -12.31 -4.01 -17.23
C ALA A 176 -13.30 -4.79 -18.12
N ARG A 177 -13.59 -6.05 -17.81
CA ARG A 177 -14.64 -6.84 -18.51
C ARG A 177 -16.05 -6.47 -18.06
N ASP A 178 -16.20 -6.03 -16.80
CA ASP A 178 -17.48 -5.56 -16.27
C ASP A 178 -17.74 -4.09 -16.64
N ALA A 179 -16.70 -3.23 -16.66
CA ALA A 179 -16.82 -1.84 -17.10
C ALA A 179 -17.11 -1.69 -18.61
N ARG A 180 -16.58 -2.58 -19.47
CA ARG A 180 -16.92 -2.58 -20.91
C ARG A 180 -18.28 -3.21 -21.22
N ARG A 181 -18.82 -4.07 -20.34
CA ARG A 181 -20.24 -4.50 -20.40
C ARG A 181 -21.20 -3.42 -19.88
N ALA A 182 -20.75 -2.56 -18.97
CA ALA A 182 -21.53 -1.41 -18.49
C ALA A 182 -21.77 -0.32 -19.55
N SER A 183 -21.02 -0.32 -20.66
CA SER A 183 -21.21 0.64 -21.76
C SER A 183 -22.28 0.21 -22.79
N GLU A 184 -22.88 -0.98 -22.66
CA GLU A 184 -23.93 -1.45 -23.58
C GLU A 184 -25.13 -2.13 -22.85
N VAL A 185 -25.70 -1.53 -21.80
CA VAL A 185 -27.06 -1.91 -21.31
C VAL A 185 -27.77 -0.66 -20.73
N PRO A 186 -29.08 -0.44 -20.99
CA PRO A 186 -29.75 0.84 -20.71
C PRO A 186 -30.02 1.04 -19.22
N ALA A 187 -29.93 2.31 -18.79
CA ALA A 187 -30.41 2.90 -17.53
C ALA A 187 -30.81 1.89 -16.42
N LEU A 188 -29.88 1.59 -15.50
CA LEU A 188 -30.17 0.87 -14.26
C LEU A 188 -29.86 1.75 -13.03
N SER A 189 -30.56 1.38 -11.96
CA SER A 189 -30.93 2.10 -10.74
C SER A 189 -29.78 2.73 -9.92
N PRO A 190 -30.08 3.75 -9.08
CA PRO A 190 -29.09 4.51 -8.30
C PRO A 190 -28.37 3.71 -7.19
N GLU A 191 -28.63 2.40 -7.06
CA GLU A 191 -28.07 1.54 -6.01
C GLU A 191 -26.65 1.04 -6.32
N ASP A 192 -26.21 1.03 -7.59
CA ASP A 192 -24.88 0.53 -8.01
C ASP A 192 -23.75 1.57 -7.97
N ASN A 193 -23.95 2.71 -7.31
CA ASN A 193 -22.97 3.80 -7.31
C ASN A 193 -22.66 4.31 -5.90
N ARG A 194 -22.09 3.44 -5.06
CA ARG A 194 -21.26 3.89 -3.93
C ARG A 194 -19.79 3.83 -4.33
N PRO A 195 -19.18 4.96 -4.77
CA PRO A 195 -17.74 5.03 -4.90
C PRO A 195 -17.11 4.79 -3.53
N THR A 196 -16.17 3.85 -3.45
CA THR A 196 -15.32 3.68 -2.28
C THR A 196 -14.40 4.89 -2.17
N PHE A 197 -14.74 5.85 -1.32
CA PHE A 197 -13.89 7.02 -1.07
C PHE A 197 -12.84 6.64 -0.02
N TYR A 198 -11.59 6.60 -0.46
CA TYR A 198 -10.45 6.47 0.44
C TYR A 198 -9.97 7.86 0.85
N ASP A 199 -10.02 8.15 2.15
CA ASP A 199 -9.37 9.32 2.71
C ASP A 199 -7.87 9.03 2.88
N PHE A 200 -7.10 9.37 1.85
CA PHE A 200 -5.64 9.22 1.86
C PHE A 200 -4.94 10.22 2.80
N ASP A 201 -5.68 11.17 3.38
CA ASP A 201 -5.17 12.10 4.38
C ASP A 201 -5.26 11.54 5.81
N LEU A 202 -5.86 10.35 6.00
CA LEU A 202 -5.93 9.66 7.30
C LEU A 202 -4.55 9.43 7.95
N PHE A 203 -3.48 9.43 7.15
CA PHE A 203 -2.08 9.28 7.59
C PHE A 203 -1.25 10.55 7.48
N LYS A 204 -1.84 11.70 7.13
CA LYS A 204 -1.16 12.99 7.33
C LYS A 204 -1.11 13.23 8.84
N ALA A 205 -0.06 12.72 9.47
CA ALA A 205 0.21 12.98 10.87
C ALA A 205 0.37 14.50 11.04
N SER A 206 -0.68 15.16 11.53
CA SER A 206 -0.56 16.49 12.10
C SER A 206 0.37 16.40 13.31
N ASP A 207 0.99 17.51 13.73
CA ASP A 207 1.84 17.50 14.93
C ASP A 207 1.07 17.00 16.18
N MET A 208 -0.26 17.14 16.21
CA MET A 208 -1.15 16.53 17.20
C MET A 208 -1.19 14.99 17.13
N ALA A 209 -1.13 14.39 15.94
CA ALA A 209 -1.17 12.94 15.77
C ALA A 209 0.11 12.26 16.27
N ARG A 210 1.27 12.94 16.18
CA ARG A 210 2.54 12.44 16.72
C ARG A 210 2.55 12.43 18.25
N ASP A 211 2.05 13.48 18.89
CA ASP A 211 1.94 13.56 20.36
C ASP A 211 1.01 12.48 20.93
N LEU A 212 -0.04 12.11 20.19
CA LEU A 212 -0.95 11.03 20.60
C LEU A 212 -0.33 9.62 20.46
N GLN A 213 0.60 9.42 19.53
CA GLN A 213 1.23 8.10 19.27
C GLN A 213 2.19 7.67 20.38
N ASP A 214 2.86 8.62 21.03
CA ASP A 214 3.81 8.36 22.12
C ASP A 214 3.15 8.29 23.51
N ARG A 215 1.84 8.56 23.60
CA ARG A 215 1.08 8.51 24.85
C ARG A 215 0.57 7.10 25.16
N ARG A 216 0.53 6.76 26.44
CA ARG A 216 -0.11 5.52 26.90
C ARG A 216 -1.61 5.59 26.63
N LEU A 217 -2.21 4.46 26.24
CA LEU A 217 -3.65 4.36 25.99
C LEU A 217 -4.50 4.83 27.19
N ASP A 218 -4.03 4.54 28.40
CA ASP A 218 -4.66 4.95 29.66
C ASP A 218 -4.73 6.48 29.83
N ASP A 219 -3.83 7.22 29.18
CA ASP A 219 -3.76 8.68 29.26
C ASP A 219 -4.55 9.35 28.13
N LEU A 220 -5.12 8.58 27.18
CA LEU A 220 -5.87 9.11 26.05
C LEU A 220 -7.36 9.29 26.39
N SER A 221 -7.98 10.27 25.71
CA SER A 221 -9.43 10.40 25.62
C SER A 221 -9.85 9.99 24.23
N TYR A 222 -10.63 8.92 24.11
CA TYR A 222 -11.00 8.33 22.82
C TYR A 222 -12.40 7.73 22.87
N THR A 223 -13.00 7.51 21.71
CA THR A 223 -14.31 6.85 21.57
C THR A 223 -14.09 5.55 20.83
N VAL A 224 -14.62 4.46 21.39
CA VAL A 224 -14.65 3.16 20.72
C VAL A 224 -15.95 3.08 19.96
N PHE A 225 -15.88 2.77 18.67
CA PHE A 225 -17.02 2.47 17.84
C PHE A 225 -17.13 0.96 17.64
N ASP A 226 -18.35 0.48 17.66
CA ASP A 226 -18.71 -0.89 17.32
C ASP A 226 -19.80 -0.84 16.26
N THR A 227 -19.72 -1.69 15.25
CA THR A 227 -20.67 -1.68 14.15
C THR A 227 -21.05 -3.09 13.76
N GLU A 228 -22.35 -3.33 13.66
CA GLU A 228 -22.86 -4.57 13.09
C GLU A 228 -23.25 -4.35 11.63
N THR A 229 -23.06 -5.36 10.81
CA THR A 229 -23.24 -5.27 9.36
C THR A 229 -24.05 -6.44 8.82
N THR A 230 -24.66 -6.25 7.65
CA THR A 230 -25.34 -7.34 6.94
C THR A 230 -24.38 -8.41 6.43
N GLY A 231 -23.09 -8.11 6.32
CA GLY A 231 -22.02 -9.01 5.89
C GLY A 231 -20.64 -8.35 5.94
N LEU A 232 -19.63 -8.96 5.33
CA LEU A 232 -18.22 -8.53 5.45
C LEU A 232 -17.65 -7.85 4.19
N ASP A 233 -18.45 -7.70 3.13
CA ASP A 233 -17.98 -7.21 1.83
C ASP A 233 -18.79 -5.99 1.37
N PRO A 234 -18.40 -4.76 1.79
CA PRO A 234 -19.08 -3.54 1.39
C PRO A 234 -19.12 -3.34 -0.13
N SER A 235 -18.12 -3.85 -0.86
CA SER A 235 -18.07 -3.75 -2.32
C SER A 235 -19.14 -4.59 -3.02
N LYS A 236 -19.69 -5.58 -2.32
CA LYS A 236 -20.86 -6.38 -2.74
C LYS A 236 -22.16 -5.89 -2.12
N GLY A 237 -22.14 -4.68 -1.55
CA GLY A 237 -23.30 -3.99 -1.00
C GLY A 237 -23.62 -4.31 0.45
N ASP A 238 -22.75 -4.99 1.20
CA ASP A 238 -23.00 -5.18 2.63
C ASP A 238 -23.05 -3.82 3.36
N GLU A 239 -24.08 -3.63 4.20
CA GLU A 239 -24.39 -2.36 4.84
C GLU A 239 -24.28 -2.47 6.37
N ILE A 240 -24.07 -1.33 7.03
CA ILE A 240 -24.14 -1.21 8.48
C ILE A 240 -25.61 -1.29 8.91
N ILE A 241 -25.90 -2.10 9.91
CA ILE A 241 -27.23 -2.26 10.51
C ILE A 241 -27.30 -1.73 11.95
N GLN A 242 -26.16 -1.54 12.62
CA GLN A 242 -26.09 -0.90 13.93
C GLN A 242 -24.79 -0.14 14.10
N ILE A 243 -24.84 0.99 14.83
CA ILE A 243 -23.67 1.71 15.31
C ILE A 243 -23.77 1.89 16.82
N GLY A 244 -22.77 1.40 17.53
CA GLY A 244 -22.48 1.69 18.93
C GLY A 244 -21.26 2.60 19.05
N ALA A 245 -21.25 3.50 20.03
CA ALA A 245 -20.09 4.29 20.39
C ALA A 245 -20.04 4.50 21.90
N THR A 246 -18.85 4.41 22.51
CA THR A 246 -18.66 4.70 23.93
C THR A 246 -17.38 5.46 24.16
N ARG A 247 -17.47 6.51 24.98
CA ARG A 247 -16.31 7.34 25.33
C ARG A 247 -15.50 6.75 26.47
N ILE A 248 -14.18 6.77 26.31
CA ILE A 248 -13.18 6.40 27.31
C ILE A 248 -12.33 7.63 27.63
N VAL A 249 -12.20 7.93 28.92
CA VAL A 249 -11.38 9.05 29.43
C VAL A 249 -10.54 8.53 30.58
N ASN A 250 -9.22 8.73 30.49
CA ASN A 250 -8.26 8.27 31.51
C ASN A 250 -8.40 6.76 31.83
N GLY A 251 -8.55 5.94 30.80
CA GLY A 251 -8.75 4.49 30.92
C GLY A 251 -10.09 4.05 31.53
N ARG A 252 -11.04 4.98 31.74
CA ARG A 252 -12.37 4.68 32.30
C ARG A 252 -13.47 4.82 31.26
N LEU A 253 -14.32 3.81 31.21
CA LEU A 253 -15.51 3.80 30.36
C LEU A 253 -16.63 4.63 31.00
N LEU A 254 -17.11 5.64 30.27
CA LEU A 254 -18.21 6.49 30.71
C LEU A 254 -19.53 5.92 30.22
N HIS A 255 -20.14 5.01 30.97
CA HIS A 255 -21.35 4.28 30.58
C HIS A 255 -22.57 5.17 30.21
N HIS A 256 -22.60 6.41 30.70
CA HIS A 256 -23.67 7.39 30.41
C HIS A 256 -23.36 8.28 29.19
N GLU A 257 -22.15 8.18 28.63
CA GLU A 257 -21.71 8.82 27.38
C GLU A 257 -21.56 7.74 26.29
N GLY A 258 -22.64 6.95 26.13
CA GLY A 258 -22.80 5.95 25.09
C GLY A 258 -23.81 6.39 24.04
N PHE A 259 -23.60 5.96 22.80
CA PHE A 259 -24.52 6.11 21.68
C PHE A 259 -24.76 4.74 21.09
N GLU A 260 -26.02 4.39 20.84
CA GLU A 260 -26.39 3.14 20.19
C GLU A 260 -27.61 3.39 19.31
N GLN A 261 -27.53 2.99 18.05
CA GLN A 261 -28.61 3.19 17.09
C GLN A 261 -28.63 2.08 16.05
N LEU A 262 -29.83 1.54 15.80
CA LEU A 262 -30.12 0.69 14.65
C LEU A 262 -30.23 1.56 13.39
N VAL A 263 -29.69 1.03 12.30
CA VAL A 263 -29.68 1.66 10.97
C VAL A 263 -30.45 0.75 10.03
N ASP A 264 -31.44 1.29 9.33
CA ASP A 264 -32.13 0.54 8.27
C ASP A 264 -31.16 0.38 7.08
N PRO A 265 -30.72 -0.85 6.76
CA PRO A 265 -29.77 -1.07 5.67
C PRO A 265 -30.45 -0.98 4.30
N GLN A 266 -31.77 -0.72 4.25
CA GLN A 266 -32.61 -0.68 3.03
C GLN A 266 -32.53 -1.97 2.20
N ARG A 267 -32.22 -3.09 2.87
CA ARG A 267 -32.07 -4.42 2.25
C ARG A 267 -32.39 -5.55 3.23
N THR A 268 -32.54 -6.75 2.69
CA THR A 268 -32.73 -7.95 3.50
C THR A 268 -31.46 -8.33 4.26
N VAL A 269 -31.60 -8.54 5.57
CA VAL A 269 -30.52 -9.00 6.45
C VAL A 269 -30.31 -10.52 6.27
N PRO A 270 -29.10 -10.99 5.93
CA PRO A 270 -28.83 -12.42 5.79
C PRO A 270 -28.97 -13.16 7.13
N VAL A 271 -29.60 -14.33 7.10
CA VAL A 271 -29.78 -15.20 8.29
C VAL A 271 -28.44 -15.59 8.93
N ALA A 272 -27.37 -15.69 8.13
CA ALA A 272 -26.02 -15.97 8.64
C ALA A 272 -25.52 -14.86 9.57
N SER A 273 -25.78 -13.59 9.23
CA SER A 273 -25.39 -12.42 10.01
C SER A 273 -26.26 -12.27 11.25
N THR A 274 -27.59 -12.46 11.12
CA THR A 274 -28.50 -12.49 12.26
C THR A 274 -28.12 -13.54 13.31
N LYS A 275 -27.53 -14.68 12.93
CA LYS A 275 -27.02 -15.68 13.90
C LYS A 275 -25.83 -15.19 14.72
N ILE A 276 -25.11 -14.18 14.24
CA ILE A 276 -23.92 -13.62 14.87
C ILE A 276 -24.34 -12.48 15.81
N HIS A 277 -24.97 -11.45 15.26
CA HIS A 277 -25.28 -10.21 15.99
C HIS A 277 -26.69 -10.20 16.61
N GLY A 278 -27.56 -11.15 16.26
CA GLY A 278 -28.91 -11.29 16.84
C GLY A 278 -29.96 -10.28 16.35
N ILE A 279 -29.57 -9.28 15.55
CA ILE A 279 -30.48 -8.27 15.00
C ILE A 279 -31.34 -8.90 13.89
N THR A 280 -32.65 -8.87 14.12
CA THR A 280 -33.66 -9.41 13.20
C THR A 280 -34.31 -8.29 12.39
N PRO A 281 -34.86 -8.59 11.20
CA PRO A 281 -35.56 -7.59 10.38
C PRO A 281 -36.76 -6.91 11.03
N ASP A 282 -37.32 -7.50 12.09
CA ASP A 282 -38.50 -6.97 12.80
C ASP A 282 -38.15 -5.95 13.91
N MET A 283 -36.87 -5.69 14.17
CA MET A 283 -36.37 -4.72 15.16
C MET A 283 -36.17 -3.33 14.52
#